data_AF-A0AAF0YKI7-F1
#
_entry.id   AF-A0AAF0YKI7-F1
#
_cell.length_a   1.000
_cell.length_b   1.000
_cell.length_c   1.000
_cell.angle_alpha   90.00
_cell.angle_beta   90.00
_cell.angle_gamma   90.00
#
_symmetry.space_group_name_H-M   'P 1'
#
loop_
_entity.id
_entity.type
_entity.pdbx_description
1 polymer ?
#
loop_
_entity_poly.entity_id
_entity_poly.type
_entity_poly.pdbx_seq_one_letter_code
_entity_poly.pdbx_strand_id
1 'polypeptide(L)'
;MSTFVVPQWIRLWLGLSTIIVIWDIGYCFMRPRSMPGGDLSWIWGPYNLFPYADVDWVYGFDAYNSGDGFTNAQAFMNVIEVILNLTTYFLGDSPAAPVTGLIALVMTASKTDLYFLQDYFCGWCKTGHNSPAVWWGVFFATNGMWIIVPTIASFVLASGLIKSVVSNAAKPRANGYSNGNAKVKAL
;
A
#
# COMPACT_ATOMS: atom_id res chain seq x y z
N MET A 1 -24.38 6.31 16.52
CA MET A 1 -23.39 7.30 16.05
C MET A 1 -22.60 6.60 14.95
N SER A 2 -22.71 7.01 13.68
CA SER A 2 -21.94 6.35 12.62
C SER A 2 -20.50 6.82 12.68
N THR A 3 -19.63 5.96 13.23
CA THR A 3 -18.18 6.13 13.16
C THR A 3 -17.76 6.15 11.70
N PHE A 4 -16.83 7.04 11.31
CA PHE A 4 -16.25 6.98 9.97
C PHE A 4 -15.49 5.66 9.80
N VAL A 5 -15.86 4.89 8.80
CA VAL A 5 -15.26 3.58 8.49
C VAL A 5 -14.58 3.62 7.13
N VAL A 6 -13.67 2.68 6.89
CA VAL A 6 -12.98 2.55 5.60
C VAL A 6 -14.01 2.22 4.51
N PRO A 7 -14.13 3.03 3.45
CA PRO A 7 -15.02 2.75 2.32
C PRO A 7 -14.77 1.37 1.70
N GLN A 8 -15.83 0.70 1.25
CA GLN A 8 -15.75 -0.67 0.73
C GLN A 8 -14.77 -0.82 -0.43
N TRP A 9 -14.71 0.13 -1.35
CA TRP A 9 -13.78 0.08 -2.49
C TRP A 9 -12.31 0.15 -2.03
N ILE A 10 -12.01 0.87 -0.93
CA ILE A 10 -10.67 0.91 -0.34
C ILE A 10 -10.35 -0.44 0.31
N ARG A 11 -11.32 -1.05 1.00
CA ARG A 11 -11.14 -2.40 1.56
C ARG A 11 -10.87 -3.44 0.47
N LEU A 12 -11.59 -3.37 -0.64
CA LEU A 12 -11.38 -4.23 -1.80
C LEU A 12 -10.00 -3.99 -2.41
N TRP A 13 -9.59 -2.73 -2.56
CA TRP A 13 -8.24 -2.39 -3.01
C TRP A 13 -7.18 -2.99 -2.10
N LEU A 14 -7.26 -2.78 -0.78
CA LEU A 14 -6.31 -3.31 0.21
C LEU A 14 -6.25 -4.84 0.21
N GLY A 15 -7.40 -5.50 0.01
CA GLY A 15 -7.46 -6.97 -0.09
C GLY A 15 -6.79 -7.49 -1.36
N LEU A 16 -7.13 -6.91 -2.52
CA LEU A 16 -6.55 -7.28 -3.80
C LEU A 16 -5.05 -6.96 -3.84
N SER A 17 -4.65 -5.80 -3.32
CA SER A 17 -3.25 -5.39 -3.28
C SER A 17 -2.42 -6.34 -2.44
N THR A 18 -2.93 -6.79 -1.30
CA THR A 18 -2.26 -7.76 -0.43
C THR A 18 -1.88 -9.03 -1.20
N ILE A 19 -2.79 -9.57 -2.02
CA ILE A 19 -2.53 -10.78 -2.80
C ILE A 19 -1.42 -10.54 -3.84
N ILE A 20 -1.51 -9.44 -4.58
CA ILE A 20 -0.54 -9.08 -5.63
C ILE A 20 0.84 -8.80 -5.02
N VAL A 21 0.89 -8.11 -3.89
CA VAL A 21 2.13 -7.73 -3.22
C VAL A 21 2.81 -8.94 -2.58
N ILE A 22 2.06 -9.90 -2.03
CA ILE A 22 2.62 -11.19 -1.56
C ILE A 22 3.29 -11.94 -2.72
N TRP A 23 2.67 -11.94 -3.90
CA TRP A 23 3.25 -12.54 -5.09
C TRP A 23 4.59 -11.90 -5.47
N ASP A 24 4.67 -10.57 -5.40
CA ASP A 24 5.87 -9.79 -5.70
C ASP A 24 7.00 -10.00 -4.66
N ILE A 25 6.66 -10.05 -3.37
CA ILE A 25 7.60 -10.42 -2.28
C ILE A 25 8.22 -11.78 -2.59
N GLY A 26 7.37 -12.76 -2.91
CA GLY A 26 7.79 -14.10 -3.25
C GLY A 26 8.74 -14.10 -4.44
N TYR A 27 8.39 -13.41 -5.53
CA TYR A 27 9.25 -13.29 -6.70
C TYR A 27 10.62 -12.77 -6.30
N CYS A 28 10.67 -11.63 -5.59
CA CYS A 28 11.90 -10.92 -5.29
C CYS A 28 12.84 -11.71 -4.37
N PHE A 29 12.32 -12.24 -3.26
CA PHE A 29 13.13 -12.96 -2.27
C PHE A 29 13.55 -14.37 -2.71
N MET A 30 12.86 -14.97 -3.68
CA MET A 30 13.24 -16.27 -4.21
C MET A 30 14.17 -16.18 -5.43
N ARG A 31 14.65 -15.00 -5.83
CA ARG A 31 15.63 -14.91 -6.92
C ARG A 31 16.94 -15.65 -6.55
N PRO A 32 17.50 -16.46 -7.46
CA PRO A 32 17.16 -16.58 -8.88
C PRO A 32 16.18 -17.73 -9.18
N ARG A 33 15.74 -18.49 -8.16
CA ARG A 33 14.82 -19.64 -8.32
C ARG A 33 13.48 -19.26 -8.96
N SER A 34 13.00 -18.05 -8.68
CA SER A 34 11.77 -17.48 -9.26
C SER A 34 11.95 -16.92 -10.69
N MET A 35 13.18 -16.68 -11.14
CA MET A 35 13.51 -16.07 -12.44
C MET A 35 13.53 -17.12 -13.57
N PRO A 36 13.46 -16.73 -14.86
CA PRO A 36 13.51 -17.68 -15.97
C PRO A 36 14.70 -18.65 -15.86
N GLY A 37 14.44 -19.95 -15.95
CA GLY A 37 15.45 -21.00 -15.78
C GLY A 37 15.68 -21.47 -14.34
N GLY A 38 15.09 -20.82 -13.34
CA GLY A 38 15.08 -21.28 -11.96
C GLY A 38 14.09 -22.44 -11.70
N ASP A 39 14.32 -23.21 -10.64
CA ASP A 39 13.53 -24.39 -10.29
C ASP A 39 12.11 -24.08 -9.76
N LEU A 40 11.87 -22.83 -9.33
CA LEU A 40 10.55 -22.33 -8.92
C LEU A 40 9.91 -21.38 -9.94
N SER A 41 10.55 -21.16 -11.09
CA SER A 41 10.16 -20.15 -12.08
C SER A 41 8.76 -20.35 -12.66
N TRP A 42 8.26 -21.58 -12.63
CA TRP A 42 6.93 -21.95 -13.09
C TRP A 42 5.81 -21.34 -12.23
N ILE A 43 6.07 -21.04 -10.94
CA ILE A 43 5.11 -20.33 -10.09
C ILE A 43 4.91 -18.93 -10.67
N TRP A 44 5.99 -18.21 -10.95
CA TRP A 44 5.95 -16.87 -11.58
C TRP A 44 5.84 -16.92 -13.10
N GLY A 45 5.23 -17.97 -13.66
CA GLY A 45 5.01 -18.15 -15.09
C GLY A 45 4.49 -16.88 -15.79
N PRO A 46 3.45 -16.18 -15.29
CA PRO A 46 2.98 -14.95 -15.91
C PRO A 46 4.04 -13.84 -16.03
N TYR A 47 4.89 -13.67 -15.02
CA TYR A 47 6.01 -12.69 -15.01
C TYR A 47 7.15 -13.11 -15.93
N ASN A 48 7.37 -14.43 -16.06
CA ASN A 48 8.47 -14.99 -16.82
C ASN A 48 8.13 -15.21 -18.30
N LEU A 49 6.85 -15.44 -18.63
CA LEU A 49 6.34 -15.65 -19.99
C LEU A 49 6.06 -14.33 -20.72
N PHE A 50 5.57 -13.33 -19.99
CA PHE A 50 5.57 -11.95 -20.43
C PHE A 50 6.72 -11.28 -19.69
N PRO A 51 7.95 -11.27 -20.25
CA PRO A 51 9.18 -11.11 -19.49
C PRO A 51 9.29 -9.69 -18.92
N TYR A 52 8.61 -9.48 -17.80
CA TYR A 52 8.51 -8.16 -17.18
C TYR A 52 9.89 -7.67 -16.72
N ALA A 53 10.75 -8.61 -16.32
CA ALA A 53 12.18 -8.40 -16.07
C ALA A 53 12.96 -7.80 -17.26
N ASP A 54 12.49 -7.96 -18.50
CA ASP A 54 13.09 -7.35 -19.69
C ASP A 54 12.56 -5.93 -19.92
N VAL A 55 11.36 -5.62 -19.42
CA VAL A 55 10.79 -4.26 -19.43
C VAL A 55 11.43 -3.45 -18.31
N ASP A 56 11.58 -4.03 -17.13
CA ASP A 56 12.17 -3.37 -15.98
C ASP A 56 13.30 -4.21 -15.40
N TRP A 57 14.53 -3.75 -15.68
CA TRP A 57 15.75 -4.45 -15.29
C TRP A 57 15.96 -4.52 -13.79
N VAL A 58 15.24 -3.74 -12.98
CA VAL A 58 15.30 -3.84 -11.51
C VAL A 58 14.72 -5.20 -11.03
N TYR A 59 13.82 -5.81 -11.81
CA TYR A 59 13.33 -7.16 -11.56
C TYR A 59 14.19 -8.26 -12.20
N GLY A 60 15.01 -7.89 -13.19
CA GLY A 60 15.75 -8.81 -14.04
C GLY A 60 17.14 -9.25 -13.54
N PHE A 61 17.81 -10.01 -14.41
CA PHE A 61 19.13 -10.59 -14.12
C PHE A 61 20.21 -9.53 -13.95
N ASP A 62 20.07 -8.37 -14.58
CA ASP A 62 20.96 -7.23 -14.39
C ASP A 62 21.07 -6.85 -12.90
N ALA A 63 19.94 -6.47 -12.29
CA ALA A 63 19.90 -6.09 -10.88
C ALA A 63 20.32 -7.23 -9.94
N TYR A 64 19.94 -8.47 -10.25
CA TYR A 64 20.35 -9.62 -9.44
C TYR A 64 21.87 -9.86 -9.49
N ASN A 65 22.45 -9.90 -10.69
CA ASN A 65 23.88 -10.18 -10.90
C ASN A 65 24.78 -9.01 -10.44
N SER A 66 24.30 -7.77 -10.53
CA SER A 66 25.01 -6.59 -10.05
C SER A 66 24.95 -6.42 -8.53
N GLY A 67 24.17 -7.24 -7.82
CA GLY A 67 23.93 -7.09 -6.39
C GLY A 67 23.16 -5.82 -6.03
N ASP A 68 22.27 -5.36 -6.92
CA ASP A 68 21.44 -4.19 -6.70
C ASP A 68 20.42 -4.47 -5.58
N GLY A 69 20.64 -3.85 -4.41
CA GLY A 69 19.81 -4.06 -3.23
C GLY A 69 18.43 -3.41 -3.31
N PHE A 70 18.19 -2.52 -4.27
CA PHE A 70 16.98 -1.70 -4.31
C PHE A 70 15.71 -2.54 -4.41
N THR A 71 15.68 -3.53 -5.31
CA THR A 71 14.48 -4.34 -5.53
C THR A 71 14.11 -5.19 -4.32
N ASN A 72 15.10 -5.75 -3.62
CA ASN A 72 14.83 -6.50 -2.39
C ASN A 72 14.49 -5.58 -1.21
N ALA A 73 15.00 -4.35 -1.17
CA ALA A 73 14.55 -3.34 -0.21
C ALA A 73 13.07 -2.96 -0.46
N GLN A 74 12.65 -2.78 -1.72
CA GLN A 74 11.24 -2.59 -2.08
C GLN A 74 10.39 -3.80 -1.68
N ALA A 75 10.87 -5.03 -1.93
CA ALA A 75 10.19 -6.24 -1.48
C ALA A 75 10.08 -6.36 0.05
N PHE A 76 11.03 -5.80 0.81
CA PHE A 76 10.88 -5.71 2.26
C PHE A 76 9.80 -4.70 2.67
N MET A 77 9.74 -3.53 2.00
CA MET A 77 8.65 -2.58 2.22
C MET A 77 7.28 -3.16 1.84
N ASN A 78 7.23 -4.06 0.85
CA ASN A 78 6.04 -4.83 0.52
C ASN A 78 5.57 -5.71 1.69
N VAL A 79 6.48 -6.32 2.47
CA VAL A 79 6.11 -7.09 3.68
C VAL A 79 5.40 -6.19 4.69
N ILE A 80 5.94 -4.99 4.93
CA ILE A 80 5.32 -4.00 5.83
C ILE A 80 3.96 -3.58 5.30
N GLU A 81 3.83 -3.40 3.98
CA GLU A 81 2.54 -3.06 3.36
C GLU A 81 1.50 -4.14 3.60
N VAL A 82 1.85 -5.41 3.40
CA VAL A 82 0.95 -6.54 3.64
C VAL A 82 0.46 -6.54 5.09
N ILE A 83 1.36 -6.31 6.06
CA ILE A 83 0.99 -6.23 7.48
C ILE A 83 -0.01 -5.10 7.72
N LEU A 84 0.22 -3.91 7.18
CA LEU A 84 -0.67 -2.76 7.36
C LEU A 84 -2.03 -2.94 6.65
N ASN A 85 -2.04 -3.52 5.44
CA ASN A 85 -3.25 -3.82 4.70
C ASN A 85 -4.10 -4.84 5.45
N LEU A 86 -3.50 -5.94 5.92
CA LEU A 86 -4.18 -6.96 6.72
C LEU A 86 -4.67 -6.39 8.07
N THR A 87 -3.86 -5.58 8.75
CA THR A 87 -4.27 -4.90 9.99
C THR A 87 -5.53 -4.07 9.76
N THR A 88 -5.52 -3.26 8.70
CA THR A 88 -6.68 -2.44 8.32
C THR A 88 -7.90 -3.30 8.00
N TYR A 89 -7.70 -4.40 7.27
CA TYR A 89 -8.78 -5.31 6.89
C TYR A 89 -9.42 -6.00 8.11
N PHE A 90 -8.60 -6.55 9.01
CA PHE A 90 -9.08 -7.25 10.21
C PHE A 90 -9.66 -6.32 11.27
N LEU A 91 -9.27 -5.05 11.28
CA LEU A 91 -9.92 -4.04 12.13
C LEU A 91 -11.38 -3.75 11.71
N GLY A 92 -11.79 -4.11 10.49
CA GLY A 92 -13.17 -3.99 10.03
C GLY A 92 -13.74 -2.58 10.19
N ASP A 93 -14.86 -2.45 10.90
CA ASP A 93 -15.55 -1.18 11.16
C ASP A 93 -14.99 -0.41 12.37
N SER A 94 -13.87 -0.85 12.93
CA SER A 94 -13.18 -0.14 14.02
C SER A 94 -12.78 1.29 13.59
N PRO A 95 -12.93 2.30 14.46
CA PRO A 95 -12.42 3.66 14.22
C PRO A 95 -10.90 3.72 13.97
N ALA A 96 -10.16 2.67 14.34
CA ALA A 96 -8.73 2.59 14.07
C ALA A 96 -8.41 2.22 12.60
N ALA A 97 -9.33 1.54 11.90
CA ALA A 97 -9.08 1.04 10.54
C ALA A 97 -8.77 2.17 9.53
N PRO A 98 -9.46 3.32 9.52
CA PRO A 98 -9.10 4.42 8.61
C PRO A 98 -7.72 5.01 8.88
N VAL A 99 -7.22 4.95 10.13
CA VAL A 99 -5.88 5.44 10.48
C VAL A 99 -4.82 4.49 9.93
N THR A 100 -4.94 3.19 10.20
CA THR A 100 -3.98 2.19 9.68
C THR A 100 -4.02 2.13 8.16
N GLY A 101 -5.21 2.26 7.56
CA GLY A 101 -5.39 2.30 6.11
C GLY A 101 -4.71 3.51 5.48
N LEU A 102 -4.82 4.68 6.12
CA LEU A 102 -4.12 5.89 5.66
C LEU A 102 -2.59 5.71 5.69
N ILE A 103 -2.05 5.12 6.76
CA ILE A 103 -0.61 4.84 6.87
C ILE A 103 -0.16 3.88 5.76
N ALA A 104 -0.92 2.80 5.53
CA ALA A 104 -0.63 1.82 4.48
C ALA A 104 -0.58 2.49 3.10
N LEU A 105 -1.62 3.24 2.74
CA LEU A 105 -1.78 3.82 1.40
C LEU A 105 -0.75 4.94 1.12
N VAL A 106 -0.43 5.77 2.12
CA VAL A 106 0.63 6.79 1.98
C VAL A 106 1.99 6.12 1.78
N MET A 107 2.28 5.04 2.53
CA MET A 107 3.51 4.29 2.37
C MET A 107 3.60 3.65 0.99
N THR A 108 2.52 3.04 0.48
CA THR A 108 2.45 2.45 -0.86
C THR A 108 2.74 3.49 -1.94
N ALA A 109 2.11 4.66 -1.89
CA ALA A 109 2.40 5.73 -2.83
C ALA A 109 3.87 6.17 -2.71
N SER A 110 4.35 6.46 -1.50
CA SER A 110 5.69 7.00 -1.25
C SER A 110 6.81 6.06 -1.72
N LYS A 111 6.70 4.75 -1.46
CA LYS A 111 7.71 3.78 -1.92
C LYS A 111 7.71 3.63 -3.44
N THR A 112 6.55 3.78 -4.07
CA THR A 112 6.40 3.65 -5.52
C THR A 112 6.91 4.91 -6.21
N ASP A 113 6.65 6.10 -5.65
CA ASP A 113 7.29 7.34 -6.06
C ASP A 113 8.81 7.21 -5.99
N LEU A 114 9.35 6.69 -4.88
CA LEU A 114 10.78 6.43 -4.74
C LEU A 114 11.30 5.48 -5.83
N TYR A 115 10.53 4.46 -6.21
CA TYR A 115 10.87 3.53 -7.29
C TYR A 115 10.97 4.22 -8.66
N PHE A 116 10.01 5.06 -9.03
CA PHE A 116 10.11 5.87 -10.26
C PHE A 116 11.26 6.89 -10.19
N LEU A 117 11.43 7.54 -9.04
CA LEU A 117 12.47 8.53 -8.84
C LEU A 117 13.87 7.91 -8.91
N GLN A 118 14.06 6.69 -8.40
CA GLN A 118 15.34 5.99 -8.48
C GLN A 118 15.75 5.80 -9.95
N ASP A 119 14.83 5.34 -10.80
CA ASP A 119 15.11 5.16 -12.22
C ASP A 119 15.36 6.51 -12.91
N TYR A 120 14.55 7.53 -12.61
CA TYR A 120 14.76 8.89 -13.11
C TYR A 120 16.15 9.45 -12.76
N PHE A 121 16.55 9.38 -11.49
CA PHE A 121 17.80 9.96 -11.00
C PHE A 121 19.04 9.16 -11.41
N CYS A 122 18.91 7.87 -11.77
CA CYS A 122 20.00 7.13 -12.41
C CYS A 122 20.07 7.34 -13.93
N GLY A 123 19.23 8.21 -14.51
CA GLY A 123 19.21 8.49 -15.94
C GLY A 123 18.41 7.48 -16.75
N TRP A 124 17.32 6.97 -16.20
CA TRP A 124 16.47 5.92 -16.78
C TRP A 124 17.24 4.61 -17.00
N CYS A 125 18.10 4.24 -16.05
CA CYS A 125 19.01 3.11 -16.19
C CYS A 125 18.32 1.74 -16.17
N LYS A 126 17.07 1.65 -15.68
CA LYS A 126 16.31 0.40 -15.59
C LYS A 126 15.23 0.26 -16.65
N THR A 127 14.64 1.36 -17.10
CA THR A 127 13.52 1.33 -18.07
C THR A 127 13.72 2.16 -19.33
N GLY A 128 14.80 2.95 -19.43
CA GLY A 128 15.05 3.86 -20.54
C GLY A 128 15.33 3.19 -21.90
N HIS A 129 15.60 1.89 -21.90
CA HIS A 129 15.76 1.09 -23.12
C HIS A 129 14.44 0.76 -23.83
N ASN A 130 13.30 0.94 -23.15
CA ASN A 130 11.99 0.59 -23.69
C ASN A 130 11.50 1.60 -24.73
N SER A 131 10.74 1.12 -25.71
CA SER A 131 9.94 2.00 -26.56
C SER A 131 8.86 2.73 -25.74
N PRO A 132 8.39 3.92 -26.16
CA PRO A 132 7.34 4.64 -25.44
C PRO A 132 6.06 3.82 -25.23
N ALA A 133 5.69 2.97 -26.20
CA ALA A 133 4.50 2.13 -26.09
C ALA A 133 4.62 1.08 -24.98
N VAL A 134 5.79 0.45 -24.84
CA VAL A 134 6.08 -0.52 -23.76
C VAL A 134 6.18 0.20 -22.43
N TRP A 135 6.86 1.34 -22.39
CA TRP A 135 7.03 2.10 -21.16
C TRP A 135 5.67 2.56 -20.61
N TRP A 136 4.81 3.16 -21.43
CA TRP A 136 3.50 3.62 -20.98
C TRP A 136 2.49 2.49 -20.77
N GLY A 137 2.44 1.53 -21.70
CA GLY A 137 1.42 0.47 -21.71
C GLY A 137 1.69 -0.68 -20.75
N VAL A 138 2.96 -0.90 -20.39
CA VAL A 138 3.36 -1.94 -19.44
C VAL A 138 3.85 -1.29 -18.17
N PHE A 139 5.03 -0.68 -18.18
CA PHE A 139 5.69 -0.21 -16.95
C PHE A 139 4.86 0.82 -16.18
N PHE A 140 4.41 1.89 -16.84
CA PHE A 140 3.60 2.92 -16.18
C PHE A 140 2.20 2.40 -15.84
N ALA A 141 1.58 1.61 -16.71
CA ALA A 141 0.25 1.07 -16.42
C ALA A 141 0.25 0.15 -15.18
N THR A 142 1.29 -0.68 -15.02
CA THR A 142 1.40 -1.60 -13.87
C THR A 142 1.84 -0.89 -12.59
N ASN A 143 2.76 0.07 -12.67
CA ASN A 143 3.32 0.71 -11.49
C ASN A 143 2.61 2.02 -11.11
N GLY A 144 2.18 2.81 -12.09
CA GLY A 144 1.52 4.10 -11.88
C GLY A 144 0.20 3.98 -11.12
N MET A 145 -0.51 2.86 -11.25
CA MET A 145 -1.73 2.60 -10.46
C MET A 145 -1.47 2.55 -8.94
N TRP A 146 -0.27 2.12 -8.52
CA TRP A 146 0.17 2.09 -7.13
C TRP A 146 0.52 3.47 -6.56
N ILE A 147 0.60 4.49 -7.42
CA ILE A 147 0.66 5.89 -7.00
C ILE A 147 -0.76 6.46 -6.98
N ILE A 148 -1.49 6.34 -8.09
CA ILE A 148 -2.78 7.00 -8.30
C ILE A 148 -3.84 6.52 -7.29
N VAL A 149 -4.06 5.20 -7.19
CA VAL A 149 -5.13 4.66 -6.33
C VAL A 149 -4.83 4.91 -4.85
N PRO A 150 -3.62 4.63 -4.33
CA PRO A 150 -3.30 4.89 -2.92
C PRO A 150 -3.30 6.37 -2.55
N THR A 151 -2.92 7.25 -3.48
CA THR A 151 -3.01 8.71 -3.25
C THR A 151 -4.46 9.15 -3.10
N ILE A 152 -5.34 8.77 -4.04
CA ILE A 152 -6.77 9.11 -3.97
C ILE A 152 -7.40 8.53 -2.70
N ALA A 153 -7.13 7.26 -2.40
CA ALA A 153 -7.64 6.59 -1.20
C ALA A 153 -7.16 7.27 0.09
N SER A 154 -5.89 7.69 0.14
CA SER A 154 -5.33 8.47 1.25
C SER A 154 -6.09 9.77 1.49
N PHE A 155 -6.37 10.55 0.43
CA PHE A 155 -7.15 11.79 0.56
C PHE A 155 -8.58 11.55 1.03
N VAL A 156 -9.21 10.44 0.59
CA VAL A 156 -10.55 10.05 1.05
C VAL A 156 -10.55 9.70 2.54
N LEU A 157 -9.60 8.87 3.00
CA LEU A 157 -9.49 8.51 4.42
C LEU A 157 -9.14 9.72 5.29
N ALA A 158 -8.18 10.55 4.87
CA ALA A 158 -7.79 11.76 5.58
C ALA A 158 -8.98 12.73 5.73
N SER A 159 -9.73 12.97 4.65
CA SER A 159 -10.90 13.84 4.67
C SER A 159 -11.99 13.33 5.62
N GLY A 160 -12.25 12.01 5.63
CA GLY A 160 -13.21 11.41 6.54
C GLY A 160 -12.78 11.44 8.01
N LEU A 161 -11.49 11.20 8.28
CA LEU A 161 -10.90 11.35 9.61
C LEU A 161 -11.02 12.78 10.13
N ILE A 162 -10.66 13.78 9.33
CA ILE A 162 -10.75 15.20 9.69
C ILE A 162 -12.20 15.58 10.02
N LYS A 163 -13.17 15.19 9.18
CA LYS A 163 -14.60 15.44 9.45
C LYS A 163 -15.06 14.80 10.75
N SER A 164 -14.61 13.59 11.05
CA SER A 164 -14.91 12.91 12.32
C SER A 164 -14.38 13.70 13.52
N VAL A 165 -13.12 14.15 13.47
CA VAL A 165 -12.52 14.96 14.54
C VAL A 165 -13.27 16.27 14.75
N VAL A 166 -13.52 17.03 13.68
CA VAL A 166 -14.23 18.32 13.75
C VAL A 166 -15.64 18.16 14.31
N SER A 167 -16.38 17.16 13.83
CA SER A 167 -17.76 16.91 14.29
C SER A 167 -17.85 16.48 15.76
N ASN A 168 -16.82 15.81 16.28
CA ASN A 168 -16.75 15.44 17.69
C ASN A 168 -16.31 16.62 18.57
N ALA A 169 -15.41 17.48 18.09
CA ALA A 169 -15.01 18.69 18.79
C ALA A 169 -16.13 19.72 18.92
N ALA A 170 -17.03 19.79 17.93
CA ALA A 170 -18.17 20.72 17.92
C ALA A 170 -19.34 20.32 18.84
N LYS A 171 -19.30 19.13 19.47
CA LYS A 171 -20.39 18.69 20.36
C LYS A 171 -20.23 19.30 21.75
N PRO A 172 -21.29 19.88 22.35
CA PRO A 172 -21.27 20.26 23.76
C PRO A 172 -20.92 19.02 24.59
N ARG A 173 -19.89 19.10 25.43
CA ARG A 173 -19.65 18.06 26.44
C ARG A 173 -20.92 17.97 27.28
N ALA A 174 -21.59 16.82 27.27
CA ALA A 174 -22.70 16.59 28.17
C ALA A 174 -22.19 16.83 29.60
N ASN A 175 -22.69 17.87 30.26
CA ASN A 175 -22.31 18.23 31.62
C ASN A 175 -22.69 17.08 32.55
N GLY A 176 -21.70 16.25 32.91
CA GLY A 176 -21.80 15.20 33.92
C GLY A 176 -21.76 15.74 35.34
N TYR A 177 -22.55 16.76 35.66
CA TYR A 177 -22.84 17.15 37.04
C TYR A 177 -24.33 16.88 37.32
N SER A 178 -24.64 15.64 37.74
CA SER A 178 -25.86 15.42 38.50
C SER A 178 -25.65 16.03 39.89
N ASN A 179 -26.35 17.11 40.18
CA ASN A 179 -26.44 17.67 41.52
C ASN A 179 -26.98 16.58 42.46
N GLY A 180 -26.13 16.18 43.41
CA GLY A 180 -26.54 15.35 44.54
C GLY A 180 -27.53 16.10 45.41
N ASN A 181 -28.82 15.93 45.18
CA ASN A 181 -29.83 16.21 46.18
C ASN A 181 -29.96 14.99 47.10
N ALA A 182 -29.08 14.96 48.10
CA ALA A 182 -29.26 14.16 49.29
C ALA A 182 -30.61 14.54 49.93
N LYS A 183 -31.60 13.64 49.84
CA LYS A 183 -32.79 13.71 50.69
C LYS A 183 -32.35 13.42 52.12
N VAL A 184 -32.15 14.46 52.91
CA VAL A 184 -32.10 14.37 54.37
C VAL A 184 -33.50 13.96 54.82
N LYS A 185 -33.64 12.72 55.32
CA LYS A 185 -34.81 12.29 56.09
C LYS A 185 -34.70 12.94 57.47
N ALA A 186 -35.61 13.86 57.76
CA ALA A 186 -35.86 14.30 59.13
C ALA A 186 -36.62 13.21 59.89
N LEU A 187 -36.26 13.08 61.17
CA LEU A 187 -36.84 12.21 62.20
C LEU A 187 -38.31 12.50 62.45
#